data_AF-A0A6V6YXH6-F1
#
_entry.id   AF-A0A6V6YXH6-F1
#
_cell.length_a   1.000
_cell.length_b   1.000
_cell.length_c   1.000
_cell.angle_alpha   90.00
_cell.angle_beta   90.00
_cell.angle_gamma   90.00
#
_symmetry.space_group_name_H-M   'P 1'
#
loop_
_entity.id
_entity.type
_entity.pdbx_description
1 polymer ?
#
loop_
_entity_poly.entity_id
_entity_poly.type
_entity_poly.pdbx_seq_one_letter_code
_entity_poly.pdbx_strand_id
1 'polypeptide(L)'
;MNKIKNILTILFFSLTVISCEQTKTKSIPKAKNNVYTKKVAIDKPGFESKSKIETLTLIYNAISCTCAQWSETRFNSIADKKIYYWLEPATQKLINANKLFNGEDLPVIIKVTGQIISEKGFPKNQNLTKVGQEEAGKVFRYTKIEVIKNGQKKNDR
;
A
#
# COMPACT_ATOMS: atom_id res chain seq x y z
N MET A 1 -28.17 -28.68 51.78
CA MET A 1 -29.49 -29.32 51.67
C MET A 1 -29.88 -29.27 50.20
N ASN A 2 -29.63 -30.36 49.47
CA ASN A 2 -29.81 -30.44 48.02
C ASN A 2 -31.28 -30.73 47.69
N LYS A 3 -31.86 -29.99 46.73
CA LYS A 3 -33.07 -30.44 46.03
C LYS A 3 -32.91 -30.19 44.54
N ILE A 4 -32.35 -31.19 43.88
CA ILE A 4 -32.52 -31.45 42.45
C ILE A 4 -33.97 -31.94 42.29
N LYS A 5 -34.73 -31.35 41.37
CA LYS A 5 -35.93 -31.98 40.81
C LYS A 5 -35.81 -32.01 39.29
N ASN A 6 -35.59 -33.24 38.83
CA ASN A 6 -35.75 -33.73 37.47
C ASN A 6 -37.24 -33.77 37.11
N ILE A 7 -37.56 -33.86 35.81
CA ILE A 7 -38.75 -34.44 35.12
C ILE A 7 -39.19 -33.51 33.96
N LEU A 8 -38.96 -33.81 32.67
CA LEU A 8 -39.52 -34.86 31.75
C LEU A 8 -40.55 -34.19 30.79
N THR A 9 -40.14 -33.82 29.55
CA THR A 9 -40.52 -34.43 28.23
C THR A 9 -41.94 -34.05 27.76
N ILE A 10 -42.19 -33.48 26.56
CA ILE A 10 -42.42 -34.17 25.26
C ILE A 10 -42.75 -33.14 24.14
N LEU A 11 -42.14 -33.36 22.96
CA LEU A 11 -42.49 -33.09 21.54
C LEU A 11 -43.45 -31.95 21.12
N PHE A 12 -43.12 -31.24 20.02
CA PHE A 12 -43.78 -31.45 18.70
C PHE A 12 -43.02 -30.80 17.53
N PHE A 13 -43.01 -31.54 16.42
CA PHE A 13 -42.44 -31.28 15.09
C PHE A 13 -42.88 -29.95 14.45
N SER A 14 -41.96 -29.28 13.75
CA SER A 14 -42.26 -28.73 12.42
C SER A 14 -41.02 -28.73 11.52
N LEU A 15 -40.98 -29.74 10.64
CA LEU A 15 -40.21 -29.71 9.41
C LEU A 15 -40.92 -28.75 8.44
N THR A 16 -40.27 -27.66 8.03
CA THR A 16 -40.50 -27.06 6.72
C THR A 16 -39.16 -26.80 6.05
N VAL A 17 -38.87 -27.66 5.09
CA VAL A 17 -37.78 -27.52 4.12
C VAL A 17 -38.15 -26.40 3.15
N ILE A 18 -37.54 -25.22 3.31
CA ILE A 18 -37.48 -24.24 2.22
C ILE A 18 -36.16 -24.47 1.49
N SER A 19 -36.28 -25.24 0.40
CA SER A 19 -35.29 -25.38 -0.66
C SER A 19 -35.16 -24.05 -1.39
N CYS A 20 -34.05 -23.34 -1.20
CA CYS A 20 -33.64 -22.28 -2.11
C CYS A 20 -32.74 -22.89 -3.19
N GLU A 21 -33.17 -22.76 -4.44
CA GLU A 21 -32.53 -23.30 -5.64
C GLU A 21 -31.10 -22.80 -5.86
N GLN A 22 -30.35 -23.65 -6.53
CA GLN A 22 -28.96 -23.45 -6.94
C GLN A 22 -28.81 -22.27 -7.89
N THR A 23 -27.79 -21.44 -7.65
CA THR A 23 -27.00 -20.87 -8.75
C THR A 23 -25.60 -21.47 -8.72
N LYS A 24 -25.37 -22.43 -9.62
CA LYS A 24 -24.02 -22.73 -10.10
C LYS A 24 -23.49 -21.46 -10.76
N THR A 25 -22.20 -21.15 -10.58
CA THR A 25 -21.21 -21.30 -11.66
C THR A 25 -19.91 -20.53 -11.36
N LYS A 26 -18.81 -21.22 -11.68
CA LYS A 26 -17.44 -20.76 -11.95
C LYS A 26 -16.53 -20.46 -10.75
N SER A 27 -15.80 -21.52 -10.39
CA SER A 27 -14.41 -21.44 -9.98
C SER A 27 -13.64 -20.43 -10.84
N ILE A 28 -13.12 -19.37 -10.22
CA ILE A 28 -12.14 -18.51 -10.87
C ILE A 28 -10.75 -19.15 -10.68
N PRO A 29 -9.94 -19.27 -11.74
CA PRO A 29 -8.68 -20.01 -11.71
C PRO A 29 -7.61 -19.30 -10.86
N LYS A 30 -6.71 -20.07 -10.27
CA LYS A 30 -5.37 -19.59 -9.90
C LYS A 30 -4.68 -19.08 -11.16
N ALA A 31 -4.64 -17.76 -11.34
CA ALA A 31 -3.93 -17.13 -12.45
C ALA A 31 -2.56 -16.63 -12.00
N LYS A 32 -1.55 -17.18 -12.68
CA LYS A 32 -0.13 -16.89 -12.59
C LYS A 32 0.17 -15.42 -12.93
N ASN A 33 1.24 -14.93 -12.29
CA ASN A 33 2.09 -13.78 -12.62
C ASN A 33 1.83 -13.15 -14.00
N ASN A 34 1.48 -11.86 -14.03
CA ASN A 34 1.81 -11.00 -15.15
C ASN A 34 2.23 -9.63 -14.62
N VAL A 35 3.53 -9.39 -14.76
CA VAL A 35 4.19 -8.11 -14.50
C VAL A 35 3.60 -7.07 -15.45
N TYR A 36 2.76 -6.17 -14.96
CA TYR A 36 2.33 -5.01 -15.73
C TYR A 36 3.50 -4.03 -15.86
N THR A 37 4.25 -4.14 -16.96
CA THR A 37 5.19 -3.10 -17.39
C THR A 37 4.56 -2.35 -18.56
N LYS A 38 3.61 -1.46 -18.28
CA LYS A 38 3.20 -0.46 -19.26
C LYS A 38 4.01 0.81 -18.98
N LYS A 39 5.04 1.05 -19.79
CA LYS A 39 5.75 2.34 -19.80
C LYS A 39 4.74 3.40 -20.22
N VAL A 40 4.33 4.27 -19.29
CA VAL A 40 3.51 5.44 -19.59
C VAL A 40 4.43 6.65 -19.63
N ALA A 41 4.37 7.38 -20.75
CA ALA A 41 5.15 8.57 -21.01
C ALA A 41 4.87 9.65 -19.95
N ILE A 42 5.94 10.37 -19.60
CA ILE A 42 5.96 11.36 -18.54
C ILE A 42 5.40 12.66 -19.09
N ASP A 43 4.20 13.03 -18.65
CA ASP A 43 3.48 14.22 -19.10
C ASP A 43 4.21 15.52 -18.72
N LYS A 44 5.02 16.07 -19.64
CA LYS A 44 5.15 17.51 -19.97
C LYS A 44 6.06 17.70 -21.20
N PRO A 45 5.64 18.39 -22.29
CA PRO A 45 6.57 18.79 -23.33
C PRO A 45 7.52 19.85 -22.75
N GLY A 46 8.82 19.53 -22.72
CA GLY A 46 9.89 20.38 -22.19
C GLY A 46 10.55 19.91 -20.89
N PHE A 47 10.10 18.80 -20.27
CA PHE A 47 10.88 18.17 -19.20
C PHE A 47 11.84 17.14 -19.80
N GLU A 48 13.03 17.59 -20.21
CA GLU A 48 14.16 16.68 -20.39
C GLU A 48 14.56 16.14 -19.02
N SER A 49 13.95 15.03 -18.60
CA SER A 49 14.49 14.28 -17.47
C SER A 49 15.81 13.68 -17.93
N LYS A 50 16.91 14.42 -17.78
CA LYS A 50 18.26 13.85 -17.87
C LYS A 50 18.46 12.75 -16.80
N SER A 51 17.50 12.57 -15.90
CA SER A 51 17.51 11.57 -14.84
C SER A 51 17.35 10.16 -15.37
N LYS A 52 18.27 9.31 -14.94
CA LYS A 52 18.32 7.89 -15.23
C LYS A 52 17.08 7.19 -14.65
N ILE A 53 16.51 6.25 -15.41
CA ILE A 53 15.52 5.31 -14.86
C ILE A 53 16.24 4.43 -13.84
N GLU A 54 15.73 4.40 -12.62
CA GLU A 54 16.30 3.61 -11.54
C GLU A 54 15.22 2.83 -10.79
N THR A 55 15.66 1.81 -10.06
CA THR A 55 14.80 1.00 -9.20
C THR A 55 15.28 1.11 -7.77
N LEU A 56 14.38 1.56 -6.90
CA LEU A 56 14.66 1.78 -5.48
C LEU A 56 13.85 0.78 -4.65
N THR A 57 14.46 0.25 -3.58
CA THR A 57 13.75 -0.50 -2.55
C THR A 57 13.60 0.40 -1.33
N LEU A 58 12.37 0.87 -1.11
CA LEU A 58 12.06 1.92 -0.16
C LEU A 58 11.29 1.35 1.04
N ILE A 59 11.54 1.94 2.20
CA ILE A 59 10.81 1.71 3.44
C ILE A 59 10.07 2.98 3.84
N TYR A 60 8.85 2.81 4.33
CA TYR A 60 8.08 3.90 4.93
C TYR A 60 8.60 4.23 6.33
N ASN A 61 8.77 5.51 6.62
CA ASN A 61 9.20 6.02 7.92
C ASN A 61 8.02 6.76 8.58
N ALA A 62 7.51 6.21 9.69
CA ALA A 62 6.49 6.87 10.51
C ALA A 62 7.15 7.94 11.38
N ILE A 63 7.38 9.12 10.80
CA ILE A 63 8.01 10.28 11.44
C ILE A 63 6.99 11.40 11.66
N SER A 64 7.26 12.28 12.63
CA SER A 64 6.35 13.36 13.03
C SER A 64 6.35 14.58 12.11
N CYS A 65 7.36 14.75 11.25
CA CYS A 65 7.38 15.83 10.26
C CYS A 65 6.29 15.61 9.20
N THR A 66 5.88 16.71 8.54
CA THR A 66 5.05 16.65 7.34
C THR A 66 5.86 16.40 6.07
N CYS A 67 7.17 16.16 6.22
CA CYS A 67 8.14 15.95 5.15
C CYS A 67 8.06 14.57 4.47
N ALA A 68 8.90 14.36 3.45
CA ALA A 68 9.00 13.10 2.71
C ALA A 68 9.25 11.89 3.63
N GLN A 69 8.45 10.82 3.47
CA GLN A 69 8.45 9.69 4.41
C GLN A 69 9.10 8.41 3.89
N TRP A 70 9.54 8.35 2.63
CA TRP A 70 10.14 7.15 2.06
C TRP A 70 11.65 7.27 2.01
N SER A 71 12.37 6.22 2.40
CA SER A 71 13.84 6.19 2.29
C SER A 71 14.33 4.83 1.80
N GLU A 72 15.53 4.78 1.25
CA GLU A 72 16.11 3.49 0.84
C GLU A 72 16.35 2.56 2.03
N THR A 73 15.95 1.30 1.88
CA THR A 73 16.13 0.24 2.89
C THR A 73 17.59 0.01 3.27
N ARG A 74 18.53 0.13 2.32
CA ARG A 74 19.97 -0.07 2.55
C ARG A 74 20.59 0.90 3.56
N PHE A 75 19.95 2.04 3.81
CA PHE A 75 20.40 3.05 4.77
C PHE A 75 19.50 3.13 6.01
N ASN A 76 18.65 2.13 6.25
CA ASN A 76 17.68 2.20 7.35
C ASN A 76 18.35 2.34 8.74
N SER A 77 19.54 1.76 8.92
CA SER A 77 20.32 1.82 10.16
C SER A 77 21.37 2.93 10.21
N ILE A 78 21.46 3.78 9.18
CA ILE A 78 22.49 4.83 9.08
C ILE A 78 21.79 6.17 8.81
N ALA A 79 21.47 6.90 9.88
CA ALA A 79 20.67 8.12 9.81
C ALA A 79 21.25 9.17 8.84
N ASP A 80 22.56 9.43 8.90
CA ASP A 80 23.22 10.48 8.11
C ASP A 80 23.26 10.18 6.60
N LYS A 81 23.02 8.93 6.20
CA LYS A 81 22.98 8.52 4.79
C LYS A 81 21.55 8.39 4.27
N LYS A 82 20.54 8.62 5.12
CA LYS A 82 19.14 8.41 4.77
C LYS A 82 18.66 9.59 3.92
N ILE A 83 18.37 9.31 2.66
CA ILE A 83 17.71 10.24 1.74
C ILE A 83 16.21 9.95 1.77
N TYR A 84 15.43 11.00 1.99
CA TYR A 84 13.97 10.93 1.96
C TYR A 84 13.42 11.35 0.60
N TYR A 85 12.37 10.65 0.16
CA TYR A 85 11.73 10.83 -1.13
C TYR A 85 10.25 11.11 -0.98
N TRP A 86 9.79 12.14 -1.66
CA TRP A 86 8.41 12.28 -2.06
C TRP A 86 8.11 11.29 -3.18
N LEU A 87 7.05 10.50 -3.05
CA LEU A 87 6.65 9.56 -4.09
C LEU A 87 5.38 10.03 -4.79
N GLU A 88 5.37 9.98 -6.12
CA GLU A 88 4.14 10.14 -6.89
C GLU A 88 4.03 9.11 -8.02
N PRO A 89 2.83 8.54 -8.24
CA PRO A 89 2.63 7.63 -9.36
C PRO A 89 2.63 8.43 -10.67
N ALA A 90 3.21 7.86 -11.72
CA ALA A 90 3.15 8.44 -13.07
C ALA A 90 1.73 8.44 -13.64
N THR A 91 0.84 7.57 -13.15
CA THR A 91 -0.57 7.51 -13.56
C THR A 91 -1.48 7.16 -12.39
N GLN A 92 -2.74 7.58 -12.45
CA GLN A 92 -3.74 7.24 -11.43
C GLN A 92 -4.08 5.73 -11.34
N LYS A 93 -3.64 4.93 -12.32
CA LYS A 93 -3.86 3.47 -12.33
C LYS A 93 -2.88 2.72 -11.41
N LEU A 94 -1.77 3.36 -11.02
CA LEU A 94 -0.80 2.77 -10.10
C LEU A 94 -1.27 2.95 -8.66
N ILE A 95 -0.96 1.96 -7.83
CA ILE A 95 -1.20 2.04 -6.39
C ILE A 95 -0.48 3.27 -5.85
N ASN A 96 -1.18 4.11 -5.10
CA ASN A 96 -0.57 5.23 -4.40
C ASN A 96 0.19 4.72 -3.18
N ALA A 97 1.53 4.70 -3.27
CA ALA A 97 2.42 4.27 -2.19
C ALA A 97 2.08 4.91 -0.83
N ASN A 98 1.76 6.22 -0.80
CA ASN A 98 1.48 6.95 0.44
C ASN A 98 0.19 6.51 1.14
N LYS A 99 -0.63 5.66 0.52
CA LYS A 99 -1.83 5.06 1.11
C LYS A 99 -1.61 3.63 1.62
N LEU A 100 -0.39 3.09 1.49
CA LEU A 100 -0.09 1.71 1.92
C LEU A 100 -0.01 1.57 3.44
N PHE A 101 0.51 2.59 4.12
CA PHE A 101 0.53 2.61 5.58
C PHE A 101 -0.86 2.95 6.11
N ASN A 102 -1.39 2.07 6.97
CA ASN A 102 -2.73 2.19 7.58
C ASN A 102 -2.73 2.95 8.91
N GLY A 103 -1.56 3.40 9.39
CA GLY A 103 -1.41 4.03 10.70
C GLY A 103 -0.88 3.09 11.79
N GLU A 104 -0.84 1.78 11.54
CA GLU A 104 -0.56 0.78 12.57
C GLU A 104 0.55 -0.19 12.17
N ASP A 105 0.46 -0.78 10.98
CA ASP A 105 1.27 -1.94 10.64
C ASP A 105 2.58 -1.55 9.93
N LEU A 106 3.69 -1.84 10.59
CA LEU A 106 5.04 -1.69 10.05
C LEU A 106 5.79 -3.03 10.02
N PRO A 107 6.81 -3.16 9.15
CA PRO A 107 7.25 -2.19 8.14
C PRO A 107 6.40 -2.26 6.86
N VAL A 108 6.31 -1.12 6.17
CA VAL A 108 5.86 -1.06 4.77
C VAL A 108 7.10 -0.90 3.88
N ILE A 109 7.33 -1.88 3.01
CA ILE A 109 8.47 -1.92 2.10
C ILE A 109 7.95 -2.10 0.68
N ILE A 110 8.42 -1.24 -0.23
CA ILE A 110 8.06 -1.27 -1.64
C ILE A 110 9.31 -1.29 -2.51
N LYS A 111 9.15 -1.79 -3.72
CA LYS A 111 10.12 -1.66 -4.81
C LYS A 111 9.48 -0.84 -5.92
N VAL A 112 10.10 0.28 -6.27
CA VAL A 112 9.59 1.21 -7.28
C VAL A 112 10.59 1.38 -8.40
N THR A 113 10.11 1.45 -9.64
CA THR A 113 10.92 1.82 -10.82
C THR A 113 10.41 3.13 -11.38
N GLY A 114 11.31 4.07 -11.62
CA GLY A 114 10.95 5.44 -11.95
C GLY A 114 12.15 6.35 -12.13
N GLN A 115 11.92 7.64 -11.97
CA GLN A 115 12.93 8.69 -12.12
C GLN A 115 12.74 9.77 -11.08
N ILE A 116 13.85 10.39 -10.68
CA ILE A 116 13.82 11.66 -9.96
C ILE A 116 13.38 12.74 -10.96
N ILE A 117 12.29 13.43 -10.64
CA ILE A 117 11.73 14.52 -11.46
C ILE A 117 12.00 15.90 -10.86
N SER A 118 12.44 15.95 -9.61
CA SER A 118 12.89 17.15 -8.93
C SER A 118 13.82 16.77 -7.78
N GLU A 119 14.95 17.45 -7.66
CA GLU A 119 15.86 17.31 -6.51
C GLU A 119 15.35 18.07 -5.27
N LYS A 120 14.54 19.11 -5.48
CA LYS A 120 13.94 19.94 -4.45
C LYS A 120 12.56 20.40 -4.90
N GLY A 121 11.52 19.71 -4.45
CA GLY A 121 10.14 20.05 -4.77
C GLY A 121 9.13 19.18 -4.06
N PHE A 122 7.92 19.16 -4.63
CA PHE A 122 6.77 18.47 -4.08
C PHE A 122 6.05 17.63 -5.14
N PRO A 123 5.36 16.56 -4.73
CA PRO A 123 4.52 15.77 -5.63
C PRO A 123 3.28 16.57 -6.05
N LYS A 124 2.89 16.48 -7.32
CA LYS A 124 1.82 17.28 -7.92
C LYS A 124 0.42 16.88 -7.45
N ASN A 125 0.21 15.60 -7.18
CA ASN A 125 -1.11 15.02 -6.94
C ASN A 125 -1.34 14.67 -5.46
N GLN A 126 -0.77 15.47 -4.55
CA GLN A 126 -0.92 15.29 -3.10
C GLN A 126 -1.40 16.57 -2.45
N ASN A 127 -2.28 16.43 -1.46
CA ASN A 127 -2.71 17.53 -0.63
C ASN A 127 -1.62 17.80 0.42
N LEU A 128 -0.91 18.92 0.27
CA LEU A 128 0.23 19.31 1.10
C LEU A 128 -0.05 20.60 1.89
N THR A 129 -1.32 20.81 2.28
CA THR A 129 -1.79 22.03 2.96
C THR A 129 -1.09 22.38 4.27
N LYS A 130 -0.35 21.44 4.87
CA LYS A 130 0.41 21.63 6.12
C LYS A 130 1.94 21.61 5.95
N VAL A 131 2.43 21.51 4.72
CA VAL A 131 3.85 21.34 4.40
C VAL A 131 4.46 22.70 4.08
N GLY A 132 5.54 23.04 4.79
CA GLY A 132 6.32 24.26 4.53
C GLY A 132 7.26 24.12 3.32
N GLN A 133 7.69 25.23 2.74
CA GLN A 133 8.60 25.23 1.58
C GLN A 133 9.97 24.62 1.89
N GLU A 134 10.39 24.70 3.16
CA GLU A 134 11.58 24.08 3.72
C GLU A 134 11.56 22.55 3.65
N GLU A 135 10.37 21.94 3.53
CA GLU A 135 10.20 20.49 3.40
C GLU A 135 10.27 19.99 1.94
N ALA A 136 10.57 20.88 1.00
CA ALA A 136 10.80 20.51 -0.40
C ALA A 136 11.96 19.50 -0.50
N GLY A 137 11.71 18.39 -1.16
CA GLY A 137 12.67 17.27 -1.22
C GLY A 137 12.73 16.60 -2.58
N LYS A 138 13.45 15.48 -2.65
CA LYS A 138 13.53 14.70 -3.88
C LYS A 138 12.18 14.09 -4.23
N VAL A 139 11.68 14.38 -5.42
CA VAL A 139 10.44 13.80 -5.93
C VAL A 139 10.75 12.68 -6.90
N PHE A 140 10.39 11.47 -6.52
CA PHE A 140 10.54 10.26 -7.33
C PHE A 140 9.19 9.87 -7.95
N ARG A 141 9.08 10.01 -9.27
CA ARG A 141 7.90 9.59 -10.02
C ARG A 141 8.08 8.15 -10.49
N TYR A 142 7.24 7.25 -10.01
CA TYR A 142 7.33 5.83 -10.36
C TYR A 142 6.34 5.43 -11.45
N THR A 143 6.80 4.57 -12.36
CA THR A 143 5.99 3.93 -13.41
C THR A 143 5.64 2.48 -13.08
N LYS A 144 6.31 1.91 -12.07
CA LYS A 144 6.07 0.57 -11.54
C LYS A 144 6.24 0.58 -10.03
N ILE A 145 5.39 -0.18 -9.34
CA ILE A 145 5.44 -0.41 -7.90
C ILE A 145 5.15 -1.88 -7.61
N GLU A 146 5.91 -2.44 -6.67
CA GLU A 146 5.73 -3.77 -6.10
C GLU A 146 5.74 -3.63 -4.58
N VAL A 147 4.73 -4.19 -3.92
CA VAL A 147 4.66 -4.19 -2.45
C VAL A 147 5.39 -5.44 -1.96
N ILE A 148 6.51 -5.24 -1.28
CA ILE A 148 7.36 -6.33 -0.77
C ILE A 148 6.89 -6.77 0.61
N LYS A 149 6.54 -5.79 1.47
CA LYS A 149 5.98 -6.02 2.80
C LYS A 149 4.98 -4.93 3.13
N ASN A 150 3.87 -5.30 3.75
CA ASN A 150 2.82 -4.35 4.15
C ASN A 150 2.35 -4.69 5.58
N GLY A 151 3.26 -4.55 6.54
CA GLY A 151 2.97 -4.89 7.93
C GLY A 151 2.89 -6.39 8.22
N GLN A 152 2.56 -6.74 9.46
CA GLN A 152 2.09 -8.07 9.83
C GLN A 152 0.64 -7.94 10.28
N LYS A 153 -0.30 -8.62 9.62
CA LYS A 153 -1.64 -8.76 10.19
C LYS A 153 -1.48 -9.45 11.54
N LYS A 154 -1.76 -8.75 12.65
CA LYS A 154 -2.03 -9.43 13.90
C LYS A 154 -3.26 -10.31 13.65
N ASN A 155 -3.05 -11.63 13.64
CA ASN A 155 -4.18 -12.52 13.82
C ASN A 155 -4.59 -12.34 15.27
N ASP A 156 -5.70 -11.64 15.51
CA ASP A 156 -6.30 -11.53 16.84
C ASP A 156 -6.45 -12.95 17.41
N ARG A 157 -5.87 -13.14 18.60
CA ARG A 157 -5.80 -14.40 19.31
C ARG A 157 -6.58 -14.28 20.61
#